data_AF-A0AAD7UFT4-F1
#
_entry.id   AF-A0AAD7UFT4-F1
#
_cell.length_a   1.000
_cell.length_b   1.000
_cell.length_c   1.000
_cell.angle_alpha   90.00
_cell.angle_beta   90.00
_cell.angle_gamma   90.00
#
_symmetry.space_group_name_H-M   'P 1'
#
loop_
_entity.id
_entity.type
_entity.pdbx_description
1 polymer ?
#
loop_
_entity_poly.entity_id
_entity_poly.type
_entity_poly.pdbx_seq_one_letter_code
_entity_poly.pdbx_strand_id
1 'polypeptide(L)'
;MKSNLEGKKKKTRRNLEDTKKTVLVVLVDLQAMAILNGVDDDLNLDQKRSVLYKMVEAYEDWLIGLLDGVSEEALDALVQQKIKDQSMLVEVSKLFDKVGVEDHLEVLKWARANGCFWDRATCSKAATAGHLEVLKWARANECPWDELTCSGAAYGGHLPLLKWARANGCPWHRSTCAEAALGGHLDVLRWARGDDCPWDAATCAKAAQNGCLDVLKWAREHGCPWDANTCSYAARNGYVEVVKWARANGCPWDEWTCRWAAKYGHLEVLKWARANGCPWRKPRFIYSPSADLRAWVREQAD
;
A
#
# COMPACT_ATOMS: atom_id res chain seq x y z
N MET A 1 -22.20 -15.28 30.08
CA MET A 1 -22.33 -15.27 28.59
C MET A 1 -23.24 -14.15 28.07
N LYS A 2 -24.44 -13.90 28.62
CA LYS A 2 -25.36 -12.85 28.13
C LYS A 2 -24.82 -11.41 28.22
N SER A 3 -24.15 -11.03 29.31
CA SER A 3 -23.59 -9.67 29.49
C SER A 3 -22.45 -9.34 28.49
N ASN A 4 -21.66 -10.35 28.10
CA ASN A 4 -20.59 -10.19 27.11
C ASN A 4 -21.15 -10.06 25.68
N LEU A 5 -22.30 -10.70 25.40
CA LEU A 5 -23.03 -10.56 24.14
C LEU A 5 -23.72 -9.19 24.02
N GLU A 6 -24.29 -8.64 25.09
CA GLU A 6 -24.88 -7.30 25.09
C GLU A 6 -23.84 -6.18 24.99
N GLY A 7 -22.69 -6.34 25.65
CA GLY A 7 -21.56 -5.41 25.51
C GLY A 7 -21.02 -5.39 24.08
N LYS A 8 -20.86 -6.57 23.45
CA LYS A 8 -20.48 -6.67 22.03
C LYS A 8 -21.51 -6.02 21.12
N LYS A 9 -22.81 -6.29 21.31
CA LYS A 9 -23.89 -5.69 20.51
C LYS A 9 -23.94 -4.16 20.61
N LYS A 10 -23.76 -3.59 21.80
CA LYS A 10 -23.72 -2.12 21.98
C LYS A 10 -22.48 -1.48 21.33
N LYS A 11 -21.32 -2.13 21.44
CA LYS A 11 -20.09 -1.68 20.77
C LYS A 11 -20.26 -1.70 19.25
N THR A 12 -20.76 -2.81 18.69
CA THR A 12 -21.04 -2.95 17.25
C THR A 12 -22.06 -1.93 16.75
N ARG A 13 -23.10 -1.62 17.53
CA ARG A 13 -24.11 -0.62 17.15
C ARG A 13 -23.54 0.80 17.08
N ARG A 14 -22.75 1.19 18.07
CA ARG A 14 -22.08 2.50 18.10
C ARG A 14 -21.10 2.66 16.93
N ASN A 15 -20.37 1.59 16.62
CA ASN A 15 -19.46 1.56 15.48
C ASN A 15 -20.18 1.65 14.12
N LEU A 16 -21.38 1.09 14.00
CA LEU A 16 -22.21 1.21 12.78
C LEU A 16 -22.69 2.65 12.57
N GLU A 17 -23.08 3.35 13.64
CA GLU A 17 -23.48 4.75 13.61
C GLU A 17 -22.32 5.66 13.18
N ASP A 18 -21.15 5.48 13.81
CA ASP A 18 -19.92 6.21 13.44
C ASP A 18 -19.54 5.93 11.98
N THR A 19 -19.74 4.70 11.51
CA THR A 19 -19.51 4.35 10.10
C THR A 19 -20.50 5.03 9.16
N LYS A 20 -21.79 5.11 9.49
CA LYS A 20 -22.77 5.83 8.65
C LYS A 20 -22.33 7.29 8.46
N LYS A 21 -21.79 7.91 9.52
CA LYS A 21 -21.17 9.24 9.46
C LYS A 21 -19.95 9.25 8.55
N THR A 22 -19.02 8.30 8.69
CA THR A 22 -17.85 8.16 7.83
C THR A 22 -18.22 7.97 6.35
N VAL A 23 -19.24 7.17 6.03
CA VAL A 23 -19.71 6.96 4.65
C VAL A 23 -20.31 8.25 4.10
N LEU A 24 -21.09 8.98 4.91
CA LEU A 24 -21.63 10.28 4.52
C LEU A 24 -20.50 11.29 4.23
N VAL A 25 -19.45 11.28 5.05
CA VAL A 25 -18.23 12.07 4.85
C VAL A 25 -17.53 11.67 3.55
N VAL A 26 -17.34 10.37 3.27
CA VAL A 26 -16.77 9.89 1.98
C VAL A 26 -17.61 10.37 0.78
N LEU A 27 -18.94 10.29 0.89
CA LEU A 27 -19.86 10.76 -0.15
C LEU A 27 -19.71 12.26 -0.41
N VAL A 28 -19.59 13.06 0.66
CA VAL A 28 -19.39 14.51 0.57
C VAL A 28 -18.00 14.87 0.03
N ASP A 29 -16.95 14.13 0.43
CA ASP A 29 -15.58 14.32 -0.08
C ASP A 29 -15.47 14.02 -1.57
N LEU A 30 -16.10 12.94 -2.03
CA LEU A 30 -16.15 12.61 -3.45
C LEU A 30 -16.88 13.70 -4.26
N GLN A 31 -17.91 14.32 -3.65
CA GLN A 31 -18.63 15.45 -4.26
C GLN A 31 -17.74 16.70 -4.33
N ALA A 32 -17.00 17.01 -3.27
CA ALA A 32 -16.04 18.11 -3.24
C ALA A 32 -14.89 17.91 -4.25
N MET A 33 -14.39 16.68 -4.38
CA MET A 33 -13.35 16.30 -5.34
C MET A 33 -13.82 16.41 -6.80
N ALA A 34 -15.06 16.02 -7.10
CA ALA A 34 -15.65 16.17 -8.43
C ALA A 34 -15.80 17.65 -8.82
N ILE A 35 -16.17 18.51 -7.87
CA ILE A 35 -16.25 19.96 -8.05
C ILE A 35 -14.85 20.56 -8.27
N LEU A 36 -13.85 20.15 -7.47
CA LEU A 36 -12.47 20.65 -7.57
C LEU A 36 -11.74 20.21 -8.85
N ASN A 37 -12.02 19.02 -9.37
CA ASN A 37 -11.49 18.60 -10.67
C ASN A 37 -12.06 19.40 -11.86
N GLY A 38 -13.12 20.19 -11.63
CA GLY A 38 -13.62 21.18 -12.58
C GLY A 38 -13.08 22.60 -12.37
N VAL A 39 -12.20 22.81 -11.38
CA VAL A 39 -11.67 24.13 -11.01
C VAL A 39 -10.14 24.16 -11.14
N ASP A 40 -9.69 24.91 -12.15
CA ASP A 40 -8.37 25.51 -12.36
C ASP A 40 -7.17 24.62 -12.76
N ASP A 41 -6.48 24.98 -13.84
CA ASP A 41 -5.35 24.26 -14.46
C ASP A 41 -3.97 24.60 -13.85
N ASP A 42 -3.90 25.56 -12.92
CA ASP A 42 -2.63 26.16 -12.48
C ASP A 42 -1.96 25.52 -11.23
N LEU A 43 -2.61 24.55 -10.57
CA LEU A 43 -2.03 23.85 -9.41
C LEU A 43 -1.60 22.42 -9.77
N ASN A 44 -0.41 22.01 -9.33
CA ASN A 44 0.05 20.62 -9.54
C ASN A 44 -0.70 19.62 -8.63
N LEU A 45 -0.66 18.34 -8.99
CA LEU A 45 -1.43 17.28 -8.33
C LEU A 45 -1.17 17.17 -6.82
N ASP A 46 0.07 17.41 -6.38
CA ASP A 46 0.47 17.32 -4.97
C ASP A 46 0.03 18.56 -4.16
N GLN A 47 0.01 19.74 -4.79
CA GLN A 47 -0.50 20.98 -4.20
C GLN A 47 -2.03 20.92 -4.05
N LYS A 48 -2.75 20.46 -5.08
CA LYS A 48 -4.20 20.21 -5.02
C LYS A 48 -4.52 19.23 -3.88
N ARG A 49 -3.76 18.13 -3.77
CA ARG A 49 -3.89 17.16 -2.68
C ARG A 49 -3.62 17.78 -1.30
N SER A 50 -2.56 18.56 -1.13
CA SER A 50 -2.22 19.13 0.19
C SER A 50 -3.25 20.15 0.71
N VAL A 51 -3.83 20.98 -0.15
CA VAL A 51 -4.89 21.92 0.24
C VAL A 51 -6.17 21.15 0.57
N LEU A 52 -6.48 20.14 -0.24
CA LEU A 52 -7.62 19.26 -0.02
C LEU A 52 -7.51 18.51 1.32
N TYR A 53 -6.38 17.88 1.63
CA TYR A 53 -6.20 17.15 2.88
C TYR A 53 -6.43 18.04 4.12
N LYS A 54 -5.96 19.29 4.07
CA LYS A 54 -6.14 20.25 5.18
C LYS A 54 -7.58 20.77 5.31
N MET A 55 -8.31 20.91 4.21
CA MET A 55 -9.73 21.28 4.24
C MET A 55 -10.62 20.12 4.64
N VAL A 56 -10.28 18.90 4.21
CA VAL A 56 -11.04 17.68 4.49
C VAL A 56 -10.96 17.35 5.98
N GLU A 57 -9.78 17.21 6.60
CA GLU A 57 -9.69 16.81 8.03
C GLU A 57 -10.48 17.71 8.98
N ALA A 58 -10.41 19.05 8.82
CA ALA A 58 -11.17 19.99 9.66
C ALA A 58 -12.68 19.96 9.39
N TYR A 59 -13.08 19.55 8.19
CA TYR A 59 -14.48 19.43 7.76
C TYR A 59 -15.08 18.08 8.16
N GLU A 60 -14.29 17.00 8.18
CA GLU A 60 -14.69 15.67 8.63
C GLU A 60 -15.10 15.69 10.11
N ASP A 61 -14.25 16.24 10.99
CA ASP A 61 -14.54 16.34 12.42
C ASP A 61 -15.76 17.22 12.71
N TRP A 62 -15.93 18.29 11.93
CA TRP A 62 -17.09 19.18 12.04
C TRP A 62 -18.38 18.49 11.57
N LEU A 63 -18.35 17.76 10.46
CA LEU A 63 -19.49 16.97 9.96
C LEU A 63 -19.86 15.85 10.92
N ILE A 64 -18.87 15.12 11.46
CA ILE A 64 -19.11 14.06 12.44
C ILE A 64 -19.81 14.64 13.68
N GLY A 65 -19.33 15.78 14.19
CA GLY A 65 -19.97 16.49 15.31
C GLY A 65 -21.36 17.04 14.98
N LEU A 66 -21.63 17.43 13.73
CA LEU A 66 -22.95 17.85 13.29
C LEU A 66 -23.95 16.68 13.22
N LEU A 67 -23.45 15.48 12.95
CA LEU A 67 -24.24 14.25 12.86
C LEU A 67 -24.45 13.59 14.23
N ASP A 68 -23.85 14.11 15.31
CA ASP A 68 -24.08 13.62 16.67
C ASP A 68 -25.53 13.91 17.12
N GLY A 69 -26.26 12.84 17.45
CA GLY A 69 -27.66 12.91 17.87
C GLY A 69 -28.67 12.78 16.73
N VAL A 70 -28.22 12.60 15.48
CA VAL A 70 -29.10 12.21 14.36
C VAL A 70 -29.52 10.75 14.52
N SER A 71 -30.81 10.46 14.36
CA SER A 71 -31.31 9.09 14.50
C SER A 71 -30.76 8.18 13.40
N GLU A 72 -30.69 6.88 13.71
CA GLU A 72 -30.16 5.86 12.82
C GLU A 72 -30.94 5.80 11.49
N GLU A 73 -32.25 6.01 11.54
CA GLU A 73 -33.15 6.05 10.39
C GLU A 73 -32.95 7.29 9.53
N ALA A 74 -32.65 8.44 10.17
CA ALA A 74 -32.36 9.68 9.47
C ALA A 74 -31.00 9.63 8.76
N LEU A 75 -29.99 9.01 9.37
CA LEU A 75 -28.71 8.73 8.71
C LEU A 75 -28.90 7.81 7.49
N ASP A 76 -29.67 6.73 7.62
CA ASP A 76 -29.96 5.84 6.48
C ASP A 76 -30.69 6.58 5.34
N ALA A 77 -31.67 7.43 5.68
CA ALA A 77 -32.37 8.25 4.68
C ALA A 77 -31.45 9.24 3.96
N LEU A 78 -30.53 9.90 4.69
CA LEU A 78 -29.56 10.83 4.10
C LEU A 78 -28.57 10.13 3.17
N VAL A 79 -28.06 8.97 3.57
CA VAL A 79 -27.17 8.17 2.71
C VAL A 79 -27.93 7.70 1.47
N GLN A 80 -29.15 7.19 1.63
CA GLN A 80 -29.99 6.77 0.51
C GLN A 80 -30.31 7.91 -0.45
N GLN A 81 -30.57 9.11 0.07
CA GLN A 81 -30.76 10.29 -0.75
C GLN A 81 -29.49 10.62 -1.53
N LYS A 82 -28.33 10.64 -0.88
CA LYS A 82 -27.04 10.95 -1.53
C LYS A 82 -26.63 9.92 -2.59
N ILE A 83 -26.86 8.64 -2.33
CA ILE A 83 -26.61 7.56 -3.30
C ILE A 83 -27.54 7.70 -4.53
N LYS A 84 -28.76 8.24 -4.36
CA LYS A 84 -29.72 8.46 -5.46
C LYS A 84 -29.50 9.77 -6.22
N ASP A 85 -29.17 10.85 -5.51
CA ASP A 85 -29.00 12.20 -6.07
C ASP A 85 -27.70 12.36 -6.86
N GLN A 86 -26.72 11.48 -6.62
CA GLN A 86 -25.46 11.47 -7.35
C GLN A 86 -25.34 10.19 -8.16
N SER A 87 -24.98 10.30 -9.43
CA SER A 87 -24.52 9.16 -10.23
C SER A 87 -23.16 8.61 -9.73
N MET A 88 -22.83 8.82 -8.45
CA MET A 88 -21.58 8.44 -7.82
C MET A 88 -21.77 7.13 -7.09
N LEU A 89 -21.52 6.07 -7.83
CA LEU A 89 -21.31 4.76 -7.26
C LEU A 89 -20.10 4.85 -6.31
N VAL A 90 -20.29 4.63 -5.00
CA VAL A 90 -19.16 4.56 -4.06
C VAL A 90 -18.49 3.19 -4.18
N GLU A 91 -17.21 3.24 -4.51
CA GLU A 91 -16.30 2.11 -4.52
C GLU A 91 -16.09 1.60 -3.10
N VAL A 92 -16.45 0.33 -2.89
CA VAL A 92 -16.33 -0.34 -1.58
C VAL A 92 -14.89 -0.33 -1.06
N SER A 93 -13.88 -0.30 -1.93
CA SER A 93 -12.47 -0.22 -1.54
C SER A 93 -12.10 1.07 -0.80
N LYS A 94 -12.82 2.18 -1.00
CA LYS A 94 -12.52 3.47 -0.32
C LYS A 94 -12.91 3.45 1.16
N LEU A 95 -13.80 2.54 1.55
CA LEU A 95 -14.23 2.42 2.94
C LEU A 95 -13.12 1.82 3.82
N PHE A 96 -12.29 0.93 3.29
CA PHE A 96 -11.20 0.29 4.05
C PHE A 96 -10.23 1.29 4.69
N ASP A 97 -10.01 2.44 4.05
CA ASP A 97 -9.07 3.47 4.52
C ASP A 97 -9.66 4.32 5.66
N LYS A 98 -10.98 4.26 5.90
CA LYS A 98 -11.69 5.15 6.83
C LYS A 98 -12.36 4.48 8.03
N VAL A 99 -12.51 3.15 8.04
CA VAL A 99 -13.11 2.42 9.18
C VAL A 99 -12.11 1.56 9.93
N GLY A 100 -12.42 1.24 11.19
CA GLY A 100 -11.62 0.36 12.04
C GLY A 100 -11.77 -1.13 11.69
N VAL A 101 -10.70 -1.91 11.90
CA VAL A 101 -10.58 -3.33 11.50
C VAL A 101 -11.68 -4.25 12.04
N GLU A 102 -12.19 -3.99 13.25
CA GLU A 102 -13.25 -4.81 13.87
C GLU A 102 -14.62 -4.63 13.18
N ASP A 103 -14.81 -3.53 12.44
CA ASP A 103 -16.11 -3.12 11.91
C ASP A 103 -16.25 -3.31 10.40
N HIS A 104 -15.14 -3.55 9.69
CA HIS A 104 -15.12 -3.64 8.23
C HIS A 104 -16.17 -4.60 7.67
N LEU A 105 -16.39 -5.77 8.27
CA LEU A 105 -17.37 -6.74 7.71
C LEU A 105 -18.82 -6.23 7.74
N GLU A 106 -19.27 -5.67 8.85
CA GLU A 106 -20.65 -5.18 8.99
C GLU A 106 -20.88 -3.92 8.15
N VAL A 107 -19.85 -3.07 8.07
CA VAL A 107 -19.84 -1.88 7.23
C VAL A 107 -19.95 -2.24 5.75
N LEU A 108 -19.21 -3.24 5.31
CA LEU A 108 -19.22 -3.69 3.92
C LEU A 108 -20.56 -4.34 3.56
N LYS A 109 -21.17 -5.11 4.48
CA LYS A 109 -22.54 -5.63 4.33
C LYS A 109 -23.56 -4.51 4.14
N TRP A 110 -23.52 -3.50 5.02
CA TRP A 110 -24.42 -2.35 4.92
C TRP A 110 -24.17 -1.58 3.62
N ALA A 111 -22.91 -1.30 3.25
CA ALA A 111 -22.58 -0.58 2.03
C ALA A 111 -23.12 -1.30 0.77
N ARG A 112 -22.97 -2.63 0.70
CA ARG A 112 -23.52 -3.45 -0.41
C ARG A 112 -25.05 -3.46 -0.41
N ALA A 113 -25.69 -3.56 0.75
CA ALA A 113 -27.16 -3.49 0.86
C ALA A 113 -27.72 -2.13 0.42
N ASN A 114 -26.93 -1.06 0.53
CA ASN A 114 -27.31 0.30 0.17
C ASN A 114 -26.88 0.71 -1.25
N GLY A 115 -26.39 -0.22 -2.08
CA GLY A 115 -26.12 0.03 -3.51
C GLY A 115 -24.67 0.36 -3.88
N CYS A 116 -23.72 0.29 -2.93
CA CYS A 116 -22.30 0.36 -3.26
C CYS A 116 -21.89 -0.88 -4.06
N PHE A 117 -20.93 -0.77 -4.98
CA PHE A 117 -20.52 -1.85 -5.88
C PHE A 117 -19.10 -2.31 -5.61
N TRP A 118 -18.80 -3.55 -6.00
CA TRP A 118 -17.45 -4.07 -5.98
C TRP A 118 -16.58 -3.33 -6.98
N ASP A 119 -15.39 -2.94 -6.56
CA ASP A 119 -14.33 -2.55 -7.48
C ASP A 119 -13.25 -3.63 -7.55
N ARG A 120 -12.40 -3.57 -8.58
CA ARG A 120 -11.29 -4.52 -8.77
C ARG A 120 -10.31 -4.52 -7.58
N ALA A 121 -10.20 -3.42 -6.83
CA ALA A 121 -9.29 -3.29 -5.71
C ALA A 121 -9.86 -3.82 -4.38
N THR A 122 -11.14 -4.19 -4.32
CA THR A 122 -11.82 -4.54 -3.07
C THR A 122 -11.16 -5.76 -2.41
N CYS A 123 -10.95 -6.85 -3.18
CA CYS A 123 -10.29 -8.04 -2.66
C CYS A 123 -8.81 -7.81 -2.36
N SER A 124 -8.10 -7.04 -3.18
CA SER A 124 -6.67 -6.78 -2.96
C SER A 124 -6.41 -5.88 -1.75
N LYS A 125 -7.24 -4.86 -1.50
CA LYS A 125 -7.15 -4.05 -0.27
C LYS A 125 -7.47 -4.89 0.98
N ALA A 126 -8.54 -5.68 0.95
CA ALA A 126 -8.88 -6.57 2.06
C ALA A 126 -7.75 -7.57 2.35
N ALA A 127 -7.11 -8.08 1.29
CA ALA A 127 -5.97 -8.98 1.39
C ALA A 127 -4.73 -8.28 1.95
N THR A 128 -4.38 -7.09 1.47
CA THR A 128 -3.27 -6.26 1.97
C THR A 128 -3.41 -5.91 3.45
N ALA A 129 -4.64 -5.70 3.92
CA ALA A 129 -4.91 -5.40 5.33
C ALA A 129 -5.14 -6.65 6.20
N GLY A 130 -5.11 -7.85 5.62
CA GLY A 130 -5.20 -9.11 6.36
C GLY A 130 -6.61 -9.49 6.80
N HIS A 131 -7.64 -8.90 6.20
CA HIS A 131 -9.03 -9.09 6.61
C HIS A 131 -9.63 -10.35 5.99
N LEU A 132 -9.26 -11.51 6.52
CA LEU A 132 -9.67 -12.82 6.00
C LEU A 132 -11.19 -13.00 5.96
N GLU A 133 -11.91 -12.61 7.02
CA GLU A 133 -13.37 -12.77 7.08
C GLU A 133 -14.09 -11.85 6.09
N VAL A 134 -13.54 -10.65 5.86
CA VAL A 134 -14.02 -9.75 4.81
C VAL A 134 -13.81 -10.38 3.43
N LEU A 135 -12.63 -10.93 3.17
CA LEU A 135 -12.32 -11.54 1.87
C LEU A 135 -13.19 -12.78 1.61
N LYS A 136 -13.42 -13.62 2.62
CA LYS A 136 -14.37 -14.75 2.56
C LYS A 136 -15.78 -14.28 2.21
N TRP A 137 -16.27 -13.25 2.90
CA TRP A 137 -17.60 -12.71 2.68
C TRP A 137 -17.73 -12.07 1.29
N ALA A 138 -16.75 -11.27 0.86
CA ALA A 138 -16.71 -10.68 -0.47
C ALA A 138 -16.74 -11.77 -1.55
N ARG A 139 -15.97 -12.85 -1.37
CA ARG A 139 -15.96 -13.98 -2.31
C ARG A 139 -17.30 -14.71 -2.36
N ALA A 140 -17.95 -14.93 -1.21
CA ALA A 140 -19.27 -15.54 -1.13
C ALA A 140 -20.37 -14.70 -1.80
N ASN A 141 -20.13 -13.40 -1.99
CA ASN A 141 -21.03 -12.45 -2.66
C ASN A 141 -20.50 -12.05 -4.05
N GLU A 142 -19.82 -12.99 -4.72
CA GLU A 142 -19.38 -12.91 -6.11
C GLU A 142 -18.46 -11.72 -6.42
N CYS A 143 -17.75 -11.18 -5.42
CA CYS A 143 -16.71 -10.19 -5.67
C CYS A 143 -15.61 -10.83 -6.54
N PRO A 144 -15.23 -10.20 -7.67
CA PRO A 144 -14.12 -10.68 -8.46
C PRO A 144 -12.82 -10.50 -7.70
N TRP A 145 -11.88 -11.41 -7.95
CA TRP A 145 -10.49 -11.32 -7.52
C TRP A 145 -9.56 -11.62 -8.68
N ASP A 146 -8.32 -11.19 -8.55
CA ASP A 146 -7.22 -11.43 -9.48
C ASP A 146 -5.93 -11.64 -8.68
N GLU A 147 -4.81 -11.73 -9.38
CA GLU A 147 -3.50 -11.99 -8.79
C GLU A 147 -3.02 -10.89 -7.84
N LEU A 148 -3.61 -9.70 -7.92
CA LEU A 148 -3.33 -8.61 -6.97
C LEU A 148 -3.85 -8.94 -5.58
N THR A 149 -4.85 -9.83 -5.46
CA THR A 149 -5.34 -10.31 -4.16
C THR A 149 -4.26 -11.12 -3.44
N CYS A 150 -3.64 -12.10 -4.13
CA CYS A 150 -2.51 -12.84 -3.58
C CYS A 150 -1.30 -11.94 -3.32
N SER A 151 -1.02 -11.01 -4.23
CA SER A 151 0.12 -10.09 -4.08
C SER A 151 -0.06 -9.11 -2.90
N GLY A 152 -1.28 -8.61 -2.67
CA GLY A 152 -1.61 -7.80 -1.50
C GLY A 152 -1.47 -8.57 -0.19
N ALA A 153 -2.02 -9.79 -0.13
CA ALA A 153 -1.84 -10.68 1.02
C ALA A 153 -0.37 -10.94 1.34
N ALA A 154 0.44 -11.11 0.28
CA ALA A 154 1.87 -11.34 0.39
C ALA A 154 2.62 -10.10 0.88
N TYR A 155 2.31 -8.92 0.34
CA TYR A 155 2.86 -7.64 0.79
C TYR A 155 2.60 -7.39 2.29
N GLY A 156 1.39 -7.68 2.77
CA GLY A 156 1.01 -7.49 4.18
C GLY A 156 1.44 -8.65 5.11
N GLY A 157 2.05 -9.71 4.58
CA GLY A 157 2.53 -10.83 5.40
C GLY A 157 1.44 -11.77 5.92
N HIS A 158 0.26 -11.75 5.31
CA HIS A 158 -0.92 -12.45 5.81
C HIS A 158 -0.99 -13.90 5.33
N LEU A 159 -0.05 -14.74 5.79
CA LEU A 159 0.08 -16.13 5.34
C LEU A 159 -1.22 -16.97 5.42
N PRO A 160 -2.02 -16.94 6.51
CA PRO A 160 -3.26 -17.72 6.57
C PRO A 160 -4.29 -17.29 5.52
N LEU A 161 -4.36 -15.98 5.25
CA LEU A 161 -5.25 -15.42 4.23
C LEU A 161 -4.80 -15.81 2.83
N LEU A 162 -3.49 -15.71 2.56
CA LEU A 162 -2.92 -16.11 1.27
C LEU A 162 -3.15 -17.61 0.99
N LYS A 163 -2.92 -18.48 1.99
CA LYS A 163 -3.23 -19.91 1.92
C LYS A 163 -4.69 -20.16 1.58
N TRP A 164 -5.60 -19.46 2.26
CA TRP A 164 -7.04 -19.58 1.98
C TRP A 164 -7.38 -19.11 0.57
N ALA A 165 -6.86 -17.96 0.12
CA ALA A 165 -7.13 -17.42 -1.21
C ALA A 165 -6.67 -18.41 -2.30
N ARG A 166 -5.46 -18.99 -2.15
CA ARG A 166 -4.92 -19.99 -3.07
C ARG A 166 -5.74 -21.28 -3.10
N ALA A 167 -6.12 -21.80 -1.94
CA ALA A 167 -6.98 -22.98 -1.84
C ALA A 167 -8.37 -22.79 -2.49
N ASN A 168 -8.84 -21.54 -2.64
CA ASN A 168 -10.12 -21.22 -3.27
C ASN A 168 -9.97 -20.78 -4.74
N GLY A 169 -8.80 -20.96 -5.35
CA GLY A 169 -8.58 -20.71 -6.77
C GLY A 169 -8.29 -19.25 -7.13
N CYS A 170 -7.91 -18.41 -6.17
CA CYS A 170 -7.37 -17.08 -6.48
C CYS A 170 -6.03 -17.24 -7.21
N PRO A 171 -5.85 -16.66 -8.41
CA PRO A 171 -4.61 -16.80 -9.16
C PRO A 171 -3.48 -16.04 -8.47
N TRP A 172 -2.23 -16.39 -8.79
CA TRP A 172 -1.04 -15.67 -8.37
C TRP A 172 -0.05 -15.56 -9.51
N HIS A 173 0.95 -14.69 -9.37
CA HIS A 173 2.06 -14.62 -10.32
C HIS A 173 3.34 -14.17 -9.61
N ARG A 174 4.41 -13.94 -10.39
CA ARG A 174 5.74 -13.60 -9.88
C ARG A 174 5.80 -12.39 -8.92
N SER A 175 4.82 -11.49 -8.99
CA SER A 175 4.75 -10.37 -8.04
C SER A 175 4.33 -10.81 -6.65
N THR A 176 3.66 -11.94 -6.47
CA THR A 176 3.35 -12.45 -5.12
C THR A 176 4.63 -12.69 -4.31
N CYS A 177 5.65 -13.31 -4.91
CA CYS A 177 6.98 -13.41 -4.28
C CYS A 177 7.66 -12.04 -4.13
N ALA A 178 7.58 -11.18 -5.14
CA ALA A 178 8.22 -9.87 -5.09
C ALA A 178 7.61 -8.95 -4.02
N GLU A 179 6.30 -9.02 -3.80
CA GLU A 179 5.58 -8.26 -2.78
C GLU A 179 5.82 -8.84 -1.38
N ALA A 180 5.86 -10.17 -1.20
CA ALA A 180 6.33 -10.76 0.05
C ALA A 180 7.75 -10.29 0.40
N ALA A 181 8.61 -10.22 -0.62
CA ALA A 181 9.98 -9.76 -0.47
C ALA A 181 10.06 -8.27 -0.13
N LEU A 182 9.22 -7.44 -0.76
CA LEU A 182 9.10 -6.02 -0.44
C LEU A 182 8.64 -5.81 1.01
N GLY A 183 7.61 -6.56 1.46
CA GLY A 183 7.11 -6.50 2.84
C GLY A 183 8.06 -7.09 3.88
N GLY A 184 9.11 -7.79 3.46
CA GLY A 184 10.06 -8.44 4.38
C GLY A 184 9.54 -9.75 4.99
N HIS A 185 8.50 -10.35 4.41
CA HIS A 185 7.82 -11.52 4.96
C HIS A 185 8.44 -12.83 4.45
N LEU A 186 9.55 -13.23 5.08
CA LEU A 186 10.32 -14.42 4.68
C LEU A 186 9.50 -15.73 4.77
N ASP A 187 8.64 -15.86 5.76
CA ASP A 187 7.77 -17.02 5.96
C ASP A 187 6.74 -17.16 4.83
N VAL A 188 6.15 -16.04 4.39
CA VAL A 188 5.28 -15.98 3.22
C VAL A 188 6.04 -16.33 1.95
N LEU A 189 7.22 -15.76 1.75
CA LEU A 189 8.04 -16.04 0.58
C LEU A 189 8.44 -17.52 0.50
N ARG A 190 8.86 -18.11 1.62
CA ARG A 190 9.19 -19.54 1.72
C ARG A 190 8.01 -20.41 1.36
N TRP A 191 6.84 -20.11 1.91
CA TRP A 191 5.63 -20.87 1.61
C TRP A 191 5.22 -20.74 0.14
N ALA A 192 5.20 -19.52 -0.41
CA ALA A 192 4.84 -19.28 -1.80
C ALA A 192 5.80 -20.01 -2.76
N ARG A 193 7.10 -20.00 -2.46
CA ARG A 193 8.09 -20.73 -3.27
C ARG A 193 7.96 -22.25 -3.13
N GLY A 194 7.64 -22.75 -1.93
CA GLY A 194 7.39 -24.16 -1.68
C GLY A 194 6.16 -24.72 -2.40
N ASP A 195 5.22 -23.85 -2.79
CA ASP A 195 4.03 -24.18 -3.58
C ASP A 195 4.18 -23.70 -5.05
N ASP A 196 5.44 -23.61 -5.50
CA ASP A 196 5.84 -23.29 -6.88
C ASP A 196 5.35 -21.97 -7.46
N CYS A 197 5.08 -20.97 -6.62
CA CYS A 197 4.87 -19.60 -7.08
C CYS A 197 6.12 -19.14 -7.87
N PRO A 198 5.95 -18.63 -9.11
CA PRO A 198 7.08 -18.14 -9.89
C PRO A 198 7.72 -16.92 -9.20
N TRP A 199 8.99 -16.67 -9.51
CA TRP A 199 9.72 -15.48 -9.10
C TRP A 199 10.66 -15.04 -10.21
N ASP A 200 11.14 -13.79 -10.13
CA ASP A 200 12.09 -13.21 -11.06
C ASP A 200 13.01 -12.22 -10.33
N ALA A 201 13.85 -11.49 -11.08
CA ALA A 201 14.80 -10.54 -10.52
C ALA A 201 14.14 -9.45 -9.67
N ALA A 202 12.84 -9.17 -9.88
CA ALA A 202 12.12 -8.21 -9.07
C ALA A 202 12.01 -8.68 -7.60
N THR A 203 12.03 -9.98 -7.33
CA THR A 203 11.98 -10.49 -5.94
C THR A 203 13.20 -10.04 -5.14
N CYS A 204 14.41 -10.24 -5.68
CA CYS A 204 15.63 -9.71 -5.07
C CYS A 204 15.65 -8.18 -5.04
N ALA A 205 15.25 -7.52 -6.13
CA ALA A 205 15.24 -6.06 -6.21
C ALA A 205 14.30 -5.42 -5.17
N LYS A 206 13.14 -6.03 -4.91
CA LYS A 206 12.17 -5.58 -3.91
C LYS A 206 12.61 -5.82 -2.48
N ALA A 207 13.21 -6.97 -2.17
CA ALA A 207 13.84 -7.18 -0.86
C ALA A 207 14.93 -6.13 -0.59
N ALA A 208 15.77 -5.87 -1.60
CA ALA A 208 16.82 -4.86 -1.52
C ALA A 208 16.25 -3.44 -1.40
N GLN A 209 15.13 -3.16 -2.09
CA GLN A 209 14.42 -1.88 -2.02
C GLN A 209 13.94 -1.57 -0.60
N ASN A 210 13.52 -2.56 0.20
CA ASN A 210 13.05 -2.33 1.57
C ASN A 210 14.12 -2.62 2.64
N GLY A 211 15.35 -2.93 2.23
CA GLY A 211 16.45 -3.20 3.16
C GLY A 211 16.39 -4.58 3.84
N CYS A 212 15.51 -5.49 3.37
CA CYS A 212 15.30 -6.83 3.93
C CYS A 212 16.44 -7.78 3.52
N LEU A 213 17.61 -7.62 4.13
CA LEU A 213 18.82 -8.35 3.78
C LEU A 213 18.70 -9.87 4.01
N ASP A 214 17.99 -10.29 5.05
CA ASP A 214 17.70 -11.69 5.37
C ASP A 214 16.84 -12.35 4.28
N VAL A 215 15.80 -11.66 3.80
CA VAL A 215 14.97 -12.11 2.68
C VAL A 215 15.77 -12.19 1.39
N LEU A 216 16.59 -11.17 1.11
CA LEU A 216 17.44 -11.14 -0.08
C LEU A 216 18.45 -12.31 -0.08
N LYS A 217 19.11 -12.56 1.06
CA LYS A 217 20.03 -13.69 1.25
C LYS A 217 19.35 -15.01 0.95
N TRP A 218 18.20 -15.25 1.59
CA TRP A 218 17.46 -16.49 1.40
C TRP A 218 17.00 -16.67 -0.05
N ALA A 219 16.43 -15.63 -0.67
CA ALA A 219 16.00 -15.69 -2.07
C ALA A 219 17.18 -16.04 -3.00
N ARG A 220 18.35 -15.46 -2.75
CA ARG A 220 19.54 -15.72 -3.57
C ARG A 220 20.08 -17.14 -3.39
N GLU A 221 20.17 -17.62 -2.14
CA GLU A 221 20.58 -18.99 -1.81
C GLU A 221 19.71 -20.05 -2.48
N HIS A 222 18.43 -19.73 -2.74
CA HIS A 222 17.47 -20.62 -3.37
C HIS A 222 17.34 -20.40 -4.88
N GLY A 223 18.29 -19.68 -5.49
CA GLY A 223 18.39 -19.55 -6.94
C GLY A 223 17.50 -18.48 -7.57
N CYS A 224 16.91 -17.58 -6.78
CA CYS A 224 16.24 -16.41 -7.35
C CYS A 224 17.23 -15.59 -8.20
N PRO A 225 16.88 -15.22 -9.43
CA PRO A 225 17.72 -14.35 -10.24
C PRO A 225 17.74 -12.94 -9.61
N TRP A 226 18.76 -12.17 -9.98
CA TRP A 226 18.91 -10.76 -9.63
C TRP A 226 19.52 -9.99 -10.80
N ASP A 227 19.44 -8.67 -10.76
CA ASP A 227 19.99 -7.76 -11.75
C ASP A 227 20.50 -6.47 -11.07
N ALA A 228 20.93 -5.49 -11.88
CA ALA A 228 21.44 -4.22 -11.38
C ALA A 228 20.42 -3.43 -10.55
N ASN A 229 19.11 -3.71 -10.70
CA ASN A 229 18.06 -3.07 -9.90
C ASN A 229 18.17 -3.43 -8.41
N THR A 230 18.76 -4.58 -8.08
CA THR A 230 18.99 -4.98 -6.69
C THR A 230 19.93 -4.01 -5.98
N CYS A 231 21.07 -3.70 -6.58
CA CYS A 231 22.02 -2.73 -6.04
C CYS A 231 21.45 -1.30 -6.10
N SER A 232 20.82 -0.92 -7.21
CA SER A 232 20.36 0.46 -7.36
C SER A 232 19.19 0.78 -6.44
N TYR A 233 18.19 -0.10 -6.26
CA TYR A 233 17.10 0.16 -5.29
C TYR A 233 17.58 0.19 -3.83
N ALA A 234 18.52 -0.67 -3.43
CA ALA A 234 19.14 -0.55 -2.11
C ALA A 234 19.87 0.79 -1.95
N ALA A 235 20.58 1.23 -2.99
CA ALA A 235 21.29 2.50 -2.98
C ALA A 235 20.36 3.72 -2.96
N ARG A 236 19.21 3.63 -3.64
CA ARG A 236 18.16 4.65 -3.65
C ARG A 236 17.61 4.93 -2.25
N ASN A 237 17.56 3.92 -1.38
CA ASN A 237 17.01 4.03 -0.02
C ASN A 237 18.10 4.02 1.07
N GLY A 238 19.39 4.03 0.68
CA GLY A 238 20.49 4.20 1.62
C GLY A 238 20.92 2.93 2.36
N TYR A 239 20.50 1.74 1.91
CA TYR A 239 20.84 0.48 2.57
C TYR A 239 22.26 0.00 2.23
N VAL A 240 23.27 0.65 2.84
CA VAL A 240 24.70 0.39 2.60
C VAL A 240 25.05 -1.10 2.75
N GLU A 241 24.57 -1.75 3.80
CA GLU A 241 24.90 -3.16 4.07
C GLU A 241 24.28 -4.12 3.04
N VAL A 242 23.12 -3.77 2.46
CA VAL A 242 22.51 -4.52 1.37
C VAL A 242 23.34 -4.37 0.10
N VAL A 243 23.77 -3.16 -0.25
CA VAL A 243 24.63 -2.91 -1.42
C VAL A 243 25.97 -3.64 -1.29
N LYS A 244 26.61 -3.56 -0.11
CA LYS A 244 27.85 -4.28 0.21
C LYS A 244 27.69 -5.78 0.01
N TRP A 245 26.68 -6.36 0.64
CA TRP A 245 26.45 -7.80 0.57
C TRP A 245 26.11 -8.25 -0.86
N ALA A 246 25.21 -7.54 -1.55
CA ALA A 246 24.82 -7.89 -2.92
C ALA A 246 26.05 -7.87 -3.84
N ARG A 247 26.88 -6.83 -3.74
CA ARG A 247 28.09 -6.72 -4.55
C ARG A 247 29.12 -7.81 -4.22
N ALA A 248 29.35 -8.08 -2.94
CA ALA A 248 30.26 -9.13 -2.50
C ALA A 248 29.86 -10.53 -3.01
N ASN A 249 28.58 -10.74 -3.28
CA ASN A 249 28.05 -12.00 -3.81
C ASN A 249 27.85 -12.00 -5.34
N GLY A 250 28.41 -11.01 -6.05
CA GLY A 250 28.42 -10.98 -7.51
C GLY A 250 27.16 -10.41 -8.16
N CYS A 251 26.31 -9.70 -7.41
CA CYS A 251 25.22 -8.94 -8.01
C CYS A 251 25.80 -7.88 -8.96
N PRO A 252 25.29 -7.76 -10.20
CA PRO A 252 25.65 -6.67 -11.08
C PRO A 252 25.19 -5.32 -10.48
N TRP A 253 25.84 -4.26 -10.92
CA TRP A 253 25.50 -2.87 -10.63
C TRP A 253 25.83 -2.01 -11.86
N ASP A 254 25.30 -0.81 -11.89
CA ASP A 254 25.49 0.13 -12.99
C ASP A 254 25.50 1.58 -12.46
N GLU A 255 25.53 2.56 -13.37
CA GLU A 255 25.55 3.98 -13.01
C GLU A 255 24.33 4.42 -12.19
N TRP A 256 23.21 3.69 -12.23
CA TRP A 256 22.02 4.01 -11.45
C TRP A 256 22.22 3.80 -9.95
N THR A 257 23.12 2.88 -9.57
CA THR A 257 23.46 2.66 -8.16
C THR A 257 24.02 3.93 -7.54
N CYS A 258 25.05 4.52 -8.15
CA CYS A 258 25.61 5.78 -7.68
C CYS A 258 24.66 6.97 -7.92
N ARG A 259 23.98 7.03 -9.08
CA ARG A 259 23.07 8.14 -9.41
C ARG A 259 21.92 8.26 -8.43
N TRP A 260 21.30 7.15 -8.02
CA TRP A 260 20.21 7.18 -7.04
C TRP A 260 20.74 7.44 -5.63
N ALA A 261 21.86 6.86 -5.21
CA ALA A 261 22.48 7.24 -3.94
C ALA A 261 22.73 8.76 -3.85
N ALA A 262 23.25 9.37 -4.92
CA ALA A 262 23.47 10.81 -5.00
C ALA A 262 22.15 11.60 -4.96
N LYS A 263 21.16 11.24 -5.80
CA LYS A 263 19.87 11.92 -5.89
C LYS A 263 19.14 11.94 -4.55
N TYR A 264 19.15 10.82 -3.83
CA TYR A 264 18.40 10.65 -2.58
C TYR A 264 19.22 10.98 -1.31
N GLY A 265 20.47 11.44 -1.45
CA GLY A 265 21.25 11.96 -0.31
C GLY A 265 22.05 10.91 0.48
N HIS A 266 22.20 9.70 -0.04
CA HIS A 266 22.87 8.59 0.63
C HIS A 266 24.39 8.61 0.39
N LEU A 267 25.07 9.55 1.06
CA LEU A 267 26.50 9.81 0.87
C LEU A 267 27.37 8.58 1.17
N GLU A 268 27.04 7.79 2.19
CA GLU A 268 27.81 6.59 2.55
C GLU A 268 27.78 5.52 1.45
N VAL A 269 26.60 5.25 0.89
CA VAL A 269 26.46 4.33 -0.24
C VAL A 269 27.27 4.83 -1.42
N LEU A 270 27.19 6.13 -1.73
CA LEU A 270 27.89 6.73 -2.86
C LEU A 270 29.42 6.64 -2.71
N LYS A 271 29.95 6.98 -1.53
CA LYS A 271 31.38 6.85 -1.21
C LYS A 271 31.84 5.41 -1.37
N TRP A 272 31.10 4.47 -0.79
CA TRP A 272 31.45 3.05 -0.84
C TRP A 272 31.38 2.49 -2.27
N ALA A 273 30.30 2.77 -3.01
CA ALA A 273 30.13 2.29 -4.38
C ALA A 273 31.22 2.82 -5.32
N ARG A 274 31.57 4.11 -5.22
CA ARG A 274 32.69 4.69 -6.00
C ARG A 274 34.03 4.06 -5.65
N ALA A 275 34.32 3.91 -4.35
CA ALA A 275 35.58 3.29 -3.90
C ALA A 275 35.74 1.83 -4.37
N ASN A 276 34.63 1.15 -4.70
CA ASN A 276 34.62 -0.23 -5.16
C ASN A 276 34.39 -0.36 -6.68
N GLY A 277 34.54 0.73 -7.45
CA GLY A 277 34.53 0.70 -8.91
C GLY A 277 33.14 0.62 -9.55
N CYS A 278 32.08 1.04 -8.85
CA CYS A 278 30.77 1.19 -9.47
C CYS A 278 30.84 2.26 -10.57
N PRO A 279 30.29 1.99 -11.78
CA PRO A 279 30.20 2.99 -12.82
C PRO A 279 29.56 4.28 -12.31
N TRP A 280 30.11 5.41 -12.72
CA TRP A 280 29.67 6.72 -12.28
C TRP A 280 29.83 7.72 -13.42
N ARG A 281 28.81 8.55 -13.59
CA ARG A 281 28.92 9.80 -14.34
C ARG A 281 28.58 10.92 -13.36
N LYS A 282 29.50 11.88 -13.22
CA LYS A 282 29.28 13.03 -12.35
C LYS A 282 27.98 13.76 -12.77
N PRO A 283 26.97 13.88 -11.88
CA PRO A 283 25.74 14.57 -12.22
C PRO A 283 26.03 16.06 -12.40
N ARG A 284 25.63 16.62 -13.56
CA ARG A 284 25.70 18.08 -13.79
C ARG A 284 24.88 18.87 -12.78
N PHE A 285 23.75 18.31 -12.35
CA PHE A 285 22.87 18.88 -11.34
C PHE A 285 22.57 17.84 -10.26
N ILE A 286 22.75 18.23 -9.00
CA ILE A 286 22.49 17.37 -7.83
C ILE A 286 21.32 17.96 -7.06
N TYR A 287 20.13 17.40 -7.33
CA TYR A 287 18.90 17.73 -6.62
C TYR A 287 18.78 16.93 -5.31
N SER A 288 19.86 16.90 -4.52
CA SER A 288 19.88 16.25 -3.21
C SER A 288 19.70 17.28 -2.11
N PRO A 289 18.90 17.02 -1.06
CA PRO A 289 18.80 17.90 0.09
C PRO A 289 20.08 17.95 0.93
N SER A 290 20.94 16.92 0.89
CA SER A 290 22.18 16.83 1.68
C SER A 290 23.25 17.81 1.19
N ALA A 291 23.65 18.77 2.04
CA ALA A 291 24.71 19.73 1.75
C ALA A 291 26.08 19.05 1.63
N ASP A 292 26.37 18.11 2.53
CA ASP A 292 27.61 17.33 2.54
C ASP A 292 27.77 16.50 1.27
N LEU A 293 26.66 15.91 0.79
CA LEU A 293 26.69 15.17 -0.47
C LEU A 293 27.00 16.10 -1.65
N ARG A 294 26.37 17.29 -1.71
CA ARG A 294 26.65 18.26 -2.77
C ARG A 294 28.10 18.74 -2.74
N ALA A 295 28.64 19.02 -1.55
CA ALA A 295 30.05 19.40 -1.38
C ALA A 295 30.97 18.28 -1.85
N TRP A 296 30.78 17.07 -1.34
CA TRP A 296 31.59 15.92 -1.67
C TRP A 296 31.58 15.60 -3.17
N VAL A 297 30.42 15.64 -3.83
CA VAL A 297 30.35 15.37 -5.28
C VAL A 297 31.04 16.45 -6.10
N ARG A 298 30.99 17.74 -5.70
CA ARG A 298 31.69 18.81 -6.42
C ARG A 298 33.20 18.57 -6.45
N GLU A 299 33.76 18.06 -5.37
CA GLU A 299 35.18 17.71 -5.21
C GLU A 299 35.62 16.49 -6.02
N GLN A 300 34.69 15.66 -6.51
CA GLN A 300 35.05 14.46 -7.28
C GLN A 300 35.46 14.81 -8.72
N ALA A 301 36.48 14.14 -9.25
CA ALA A 301 36.80 14.17 -10.68
C ALA A 301 35.70 13.49 -11.53
N ASP A 302 35.60 13.91 -12.80
CA ASP A 302 34.71 13.30 -13.81
C ASP A 302 35.08 11.85 -14.13
#